data_AF-A0A949CXS8-F1
#
_entry.id   AF-A0A949CXS8-F1
#
_cell.length_a   1.000
_cell.length_b   1.000
_cell.length_c   1.000
_cell.angle_alpha   90.00
_cell.angle_beta   90.00
_cell.angle_gamma   90.00
#
_symmetry.space_group_name_H-M   'P 1'
#
loop_
_entity.id
_entity.type
_entity.pdbx_description
1 polymer ?
#
loop_
_entity_poly.entity_id
_entity_poly.type
_entity_poly.pdbx_seq_one_letter_code
_entity_poly.pdbx_strand_id
1 'polypeptide(L)' 'MSGLNLNPNFHEAGRRELRDYSAGDDFYQALIEAHRGLSDEQSLQLNARLILLLSNHIGDLAVLRQALAHAREATA' A
#
# COMPACT_ATOMS: atom_id res chain seq x y z
N MET A 1 -1.91 -16.10 -14.47
CA MET A 1 -1.01 -14.98 -14.16
C MET A 1 -1.87 -13.86 -13.64
N SER A 2 -1.73 -13.50 -12.36
CA SER A 2 -2.53 -12.40 -11.80
C SER A 2 -1.89 -11.08 -12.22
N GLY A 3 -2.68 -10.16 -12.79
CA GLY A 3 -2.21 -8.82 -13.13
C GLY A 3 -2.24 -7.90 -11.91
N LEU A 4 -1.51 -6.79 -11.97
CA LEU A 4 -1.62 -5.70 -11.00
C LEU A 4 -3.06 -5.17 -10.96
N ASN A 5 -3.65 -5.08 -9.77
CA ASN A 5 -4.95 -4.43 -9.57
C ASN A 5 -4.75 -2.93 -9.33
N LEU A 6 -5.37 -2.10 -10.17
CA LEU A 6 -5.33 -0.63 -10.06
C LEU A 6 -6.59 -0.05 -9.40
N ASN A 7 -7.59 -0.88 -9.11
CA ASN A 7 -8.82 -0.46 -8.45
C ASN A 7 -8.66 -0.54 -6.92
N PRO A 8 -9.40 0.30 -6.16
CA PRO A 8 -9.48 0.16 -4.70
C PRO A 8 -9.89 -1.26 -4.32
N ASN A 9 -9.10 -1.90 -3.46
CA ASN A 9 -9.30 -3.29 -3.04
C ASN A 9 -9.04 -3.49 -1.53
N PHE A 10 -9.28 -2.45 -0.74
CA PHE A 10 -9.22 -2.53 0.72
C PHE A 10 -10.45 -3.28 1.23
N HIS A 11 -10.23 -4.28 2.09
CA HIS A 11 -11.29 -5.06 2.70
C HIS A 11 -10.79 -5.68 4.01
N GLU A 12 -11.66 -5.82 4.99
CA GLU A 12 -11.40 -6.60 6.20
C GLU A 12 -12.18 -7.92 6.18
N ALA A 13 -11.47 -9.04 6.34
CA ALA A 13 -12.09 -10.37 6.36
C ALA A 13 -13.14 -10.45 7.48
N GLY A 14 -14.40 -10.66 7.09
CA GLY A 14 -15.52 -10.83 8.04
C GLY A 14 -16.25 -9.54 8.44
N ARG A 15 -15.78 -8.34 8.02
CA ARG A 15 -16.60 -7.12 8.10
C ARG A 15 -17.57 -7.09 6.91
N ARG A 16 -18.88 -7.06 7.19
CA ARG A 16 -19.86 -6.53 6.24
C ARG A 16 -19.76 -5.01 6.34
N GLU A 17 -18.98 -4.40 5.45
CA GLU A 17 -18.84 -2.95 5.37
C GLU A 17 -20.23 -2.34 5.10
N LEU A 18 -20.84 -1.76 6.14
CA LEU A 18 -22.09 -0.99 6.04
C LEU A 18 -21.85 0.39 5.40
N ARG A 19 -20.57 0.76 5.20
CA ARG A 19 -20.09 1.96 4.51
C ARG A 19 -18.90 1.59 3.63
N ASP A 20 -19.05 1.75 2.33
CA ASP A 20 -18.13 1.31 1.25
C ASP A 20 -16.69 1.88 1.28
N TYR A 21 -16.36 2.79 2.21
CA TYR A 21 -15.06 3.49 2.24
C TYR A 21 -14.22 3.24 3.51
N SER A 22 -14.75 2.50 4.49
CA SER A 22 -14.17 2.47 5.84
C SER A 22 -12.79 1.79 5.93
N ALA A 23 -12.56 0.68 5.22
CA ALA A 23 -11.30 -0.06 5.35
C ALA A 23 -10.09 0.69 4.75
N GLY A 24 -10.31 1.44 3.66
CA GLY A 24 -9.27 2.28 3.06
C GLY A 24 -8.88 3.44 3.98
N ASP A 25 -9.88 4.11 4.57
CA ASP A 25 -9.68 5.20 5.51
C ASP A 25 -8.97 4.73 6.78
N ASP A 26 -9.37 3.58 7.34
CA ASP A 26 -8.75 2.97 8.52
C ASP A 26 -7.24 2.70 8.28
N PHE A 27 -6.88 2.15 7.11
CA PHE A 27 -5.47 1.93 6.76
C PHE A 27 -4.71 3.25 6.55
N TYR A 28 -5.33 4.23 5.89
CA TYR A 28 -4.72 5.56 5.70
C TYR A 28 -4.44 6.24 7.04
N GLN A 29 -5.36 6.16 8.00
CA GLN A 29 -5.15 6.68 9.34
C GLN A 29 -3.98 5.96 10.03
N ALA A 30 -3.94 4.63 9.98
CA ALA A 30 -2.84 3.86 10.56
C ALA A 30 -1.48 4.24 9.95
N LEU A 31 -1.43 4.50 8.64
CA LEU A 31 -0.21 4.96 7.97
C LEU A 31 0.22 6.34 8.48
N ILE A 32 -0.70 7.30 8.59
CA ILE A 32 -0.42 8.64 9.13
C ILE A 32 0.11 8.54 10.58
N GLU A 33 -0.52 7.70 11.40
CA GLU A 33 -0.10 7.49 12.78
C GLU A 33 1.30 6.87 12.87
N ALA A 34 1.65 5.95 11.97
CA ALA A 34 2.97 5.34 11.90
C ALA A 34 4.10 6.36 11.61
N HIS A 35 3.79 7.46 10.92
CA HIS A 35 4.73 8.55 10.65
C HIS A 35 4.82 9.61 11.76
N ARG A 36 3.90 9.61 12.73
CA ARG A 36 3.83 10.66 13.75
C ARG A 36 5.10 10.69 14.60
N GLY A 37 5.77 11.85 14.63
CA GLY A 37 6.98 12.07 15.43
C GLY A 37 8.27 11.58 14.77
N LEU A 38 8.22 11.06 13.54
CA LEU A 38 9.40 10.73 12.74
C LEU A 38 9.94 11.96 12.02
N SER A 39 11.26 12.03 11.85
CA SER A 39 11.86 12.95 10.87
C SER A 39 11.55 12.53 9.43
N ASP A 40 11.84 13.40 8.46
CA ASP A 40 11.67 13.09 7.05
C ASP A 40 12.51 11.87 6.62
N GLU A 41 13.74 11.78 7.12
CA GLU A 41 14.63 10.64 6.85
C GLU A 41 14.08 9.35 7.46
N GLN A 42 13.58 9.39 8.69
CA GLN A 42 12.97 8.23 9.35
C GLN A 42 11.68 7.80 8.64
N SER A 43 10.88 8.76 8.16
CA SER A 43 9.68 8.50 7.38
C SER A 43 10.01 7.82 6.05
N LEU A 44 11.08 8.27 5.37
CA LEU A 44 11.57 7.61 4.16
C LEU A 44 12.03 6.16 4.43
N GLN A 45 12.74 5.94 5.53
CA GLN A 45 13.16 4.59 5.95
C GLN A 45 11.96 3.69 6.28
N LEU A 46 10.92 4.23 6.93
CA LEU A 46 9.68 3.51 7.21
C LEU A 46 9.01 3.07 5.91
N ASN A 47 8.87 3.97 4.96
CA ASN A 47 8.27 3.68 3.66
C ASN A 47 9.06 2.62 2.88
N ALA A 48 10.40 2.72 2.85
CA ALA A 48 11.23 1.71 2.20
C ALA A 48 11.04 0.32 2.82
N ARG A 49 10.99 0.22 4.15
CA ARG A 49 10.73 -1.06 4.85
C ARG A 49 9.34 -1.59 4.55
N LEU A 50 8.32 -0.73 4.58
CA LEU A 50 6.95 -1.11 4.27
C LEU A 50 6.83 -1.67 2.85
N ILE A 51 7.43 -0.99 1.85
CA ILE A 51 7.46 -1.46 0.45
C ILE A 51 8.07 -2.86 0.35
N LEU A 52 9.19 -3.12 1.03
CA LEU A 52 9.82 -4.44 1.01
C LEU A 52 8.94 -5.51 1.66
N LEU A 53 8.31 -5.21 2.80
CA LEU A 53 7.41 -6.15 3.47
C LEU A 53 6.20 -6.51 2.60
N LEU A 54 5.57 -5.50 1.98
CA LEU A 54 4.45 -5.71 1.06
C LEU A 54 4.89 -6.47 -0.20
N SER A 55 6.09 -6.18 -0.72
CA SER A 55 6.65 -6.90 -1.87
C SER A 55 6.86 -8.38 -1.57
N ASN A 56 7.37 -8.70 -0.38
CA ASN A 56 7.53 -10.07 0.09
C ASN A 56 6.19 -10.78 0.27
N HIS A 57 5.17 -10.06 0.77
CA HIS A 57 3.82 -10.61 0.91
C HIS A 57 3.15 -10.90 -0.44
N ILE A 58 3.32 -10.01 -1.43
CA ILE A 58 2.80 -10.21 -2.80
C ILE A 58 3.50 -11.38 -3.49
N GLY A 59 4.83 -11.47 -3.40
CA GLY A 59 5.63 -12.61 -3.90
C GLY A 59 5.72 -12.78 -5.43
N ASP A 60 4.77 -12.22 -6.20
CA ASP A 60 4.75 -12.28 -7.66
C ASP A 60 5.59 -11.15 -8.29
N LEU A 61 6.78 -11.50 -8.80
CA LEU A 61 7.68 -10.56 -9.47
C LEU A 61 7.08 -9.88 -10.70
N ALA A 62 6.14 -10.50 -11.40
CA ALA A 62 5.49 -9.88 -12.55
C ALA A 62 4.58 -8.72 -12.10
N VAL A 63 3.82 -8.93 -11.02
CA VAL A 63 2.99 -7.89 -10.39
C VAL A 63 3.86 -6.74 -9.88
N LEU A 64 4.97 -7.05 -9.21
CA LEU A 64 5.89 -6.02 -8.69
C LEU A 64 6.54 -5.19 -9.81
N ARG A 65 6.92 -5.81 -10.93
CA ARG A 65 7.46 -5.09 -12.10
C ARG A 65 6.42 -4.17 -12.74
N GLN A 66 5.17 -4.62 -12.85
CA GLN A 66 4.08 -3.78 -13.33
C GLN A 66 3.85 -2.58 -12.40
N ALA A 67 3.87 -2.80 -11.08
CA ALA A 67 3.72 -1.73 -10.09
C ALA A 67 4.83 -0.67 -10.22
N LEU A 68 6.08 -1.09 -10.39
CA LEU A 68 7.21 -0.18 -10.60
C LEU A 68 7.07 0.63 -11.90
N ALA A 69 6.63 0.00 -13.00
CA ALA A 69 6.40 0.70 -14.25
C ALA A 69 5.34 1.80 -14.10
N HIS A 70 4.18 1.46 -13.51
CA HIS A 70 3.11 2.41 -13.26
C HIS A 70 3.52 3.55 -12.30
N ALA A 71 4.24 3.24 -11.22
CA ALA A 71 4.72 4.26 -10.28
C ALA A 71 5.67 5.25 -10.96
N ARG A 72 6.55 4.77 -11.86
CA ARG A 72 7.47 5.62 -12.62
C ARG A 72 6.73 6.52 -13.61
N GLU A 73 5.71 6.00 -14.29
CA GLU A 73 4.86 6.78 -15.21
C GLU A 73 4.10 7.89 -14.48
N ALA A 74 3.57 7.62 -13.27
CA ALA A 74 2.82 8.61 -12.50
C ALA A 74 3.68 9.74 -11.89
N THR A 75 5.00 9.55 -11.83
CA THR A 75 5.94 10.53 -11.26
C THR A 75 6.62 11.41 -12.33
N ALA A 76 6.48 11.04 -13.61
CA ALA A 76 7.04 11.75 -14.76
C ALA A 76 6.07 12.83 -15.27
#